data_AF-A0A7W0F767-F1
#
_entry.id   AF-A0A7W0F767-F1
#
_cell.length_a   1.000
_cell.length_b   1.000
_cell.length_c   1.000
_cell.angle_alpha   90.00
_cell.angle_beta   90.00
_cell.angle_gamma   90.00
#
_symmetry.space_group_name_H-M   'P 1'
#
loop_
_entity.id
_entity.type
_entity.pdbx_description
1 polymer ?
#
loop_
_entity_poly.entity_id
_entity_poly.type
_entity_poly.pdbx_seq_one_letter_code
_entity_poly.pdbx_strand_id
1 'polypeptide(L)'
;MARILRERLNFGKVTSFMEVPNLIDIQKNSYEQFLQKDVPPDKRQDVGLQAAILSIFPITDHNETAAFEFLGYVMKEPKFNVRECLQKGITYSAPLKIKVRLNIYEVEGKNKRLKESREQEVYIGEIPLMTETGTFIINGTERVIVSQLHRSPGVFFSHDKGKTHASGRILYSARVIPSRGSWLDFEFDTKDILHVRIDRRKRLPATVVLKALGYSNEELLKTFYPTETVRIKGNNFTRVVSDILVGVKAVQNIIAPHTKELIVKEGSKITKGAIKKMESSHIKEIPISKEDIIGRITLKDIVDPVTGEVILEGNEIITEEIFNKMLIARIDSLALLFIDNVHYLSSLRDTLLTDKVNVQDEALVEIYRKLRPGEPPTINAAKELFKGLFFDARRYDLSPVGRLKINKRLGVDIPLETRVLTDKDIVEIVR
;
A
#
# COMPACT_ATOMS: atom_id res chain seq x y z
N MET A 1 39.33 -44.32 5.52
CA MET A 1 38.12 -44.97 4.98
C MET A 1 37.49 -45.80 6.10
N ALA A 2 36.23 -45.54 6.45
CA ALA A 2 35.55 -46.31 7.48
C ALA A 2 35.28 -47.74 6.98
N ARG A 3 35.62 -48.76 7.77
CA ARG A 3 35.38 -50.17 7.42
C ARG A 3 33.87 -50.43 7.46
N ILE A 4 33.30 -50.86 6.33
CA ILE A 4 31.86 -51.21 6.24
C ILE A 4 31.64 -52.51 7.01
N LEU A 5 30.97 -52.42 8.16
CA LEU A 5 30.68 -53.57 9.05
C LEU A 5 29.39 -54.30 8.69
N ARG A 6 28.49 -53.69 7.91
CA ARG A 6 27.20 -54.26 7.50
C ARG A 6 26.70 -53.59 6.24
N GLU A 7 26.33 -54.39 5.24
CA GLU A 7 25.72 -53.91 4.00
C GLU A 7 24.18 -53.98 4.10
N ARG A 8 23.50 -52.90 3.66
CA ARG A 8 22.03 -52.82 3.62
C ARG A 8 21.58 -52.98 2.17
N LEU A 9 20.83 -54.05 1.89
CA LEU A 9 20.21 -54.25 0.58
C LEU A 9 19.14 -53.18 0.33
N ASN A 10 19.26 -52.45 -0.78
CA ASN A 10 18.33 -51.43 -1.21
C ASN A 10 17.53 -51.95 -2.43
N PHE A 11 16.21 -52.10 -2.28
CA PHE A 11 15.31 -52.56 -3.35
C PHE A 11 14.71 -51.41 -4.19
N GLY A 12 15.16 -50.17 -3.97
CA GLY A 12 14.72 -48.99 -4.71
C GLY A 12 15.04 -49.12 -6.20
N LYS A 13 14.01 -49.03 -7.04
CA LYS A 13 14.14 -49.11 -8.51
C LYS A 13 14.53 -47.77 -9.15
N VAL A 14 14.31 -46.66 -8.43
CA VAL A 14 14.64 -45.31 -8.87
C VAL A 14 16.03 -44.93 -8.35
N THR A 15 16.93 -44.55 -9.25
CA THR A 15 18.27 -44.07 -8.91
C THR A 15 18.20 -42.70 -8.22
N SER A 16 18.90 -42.55 -7.09
CA SER A 16 19.05 -41.25 -6.43
C SER A 16 19.92 -40.35 -7.29
N PHE A 17 19.37 -39.25 -7.80
CA PHE A 17 20.10 -38.26 -8.60
C PHE A 17 20.77 -37.18 -7.75
N MET A 18 20.37 -37.06 -6.48
CA MET A 18 20.88 -36.08 -5.53
C MET A 18 21.08 -36.77 -4.17
N GLU A 19 22.10 -36.36 -3.43
CA GLU A 19 22.32 -36.83 -2.07
C GLU A 19 21.34 -36.15 -1.10
N VAL A 20 21.05 -36.80 0.02
CA VAL A 20 20.20 -36.21 1.06
C VAL A 20 20.97 -35.03 1.67
N PRO A 21 20.42 -33.81 1.62
CA PRO A 21 21.09 -32.64 2.20
C PRO A 21 21.13 -32.74 3.72
N ASN A 22 21.96 -31.94 4.36
CA ASN A 22 21.98 -31.88 5.82
C ASN A 22 20.68 -31.25 6.35
N LEU A 23 19.93 -32.05 7.11
CA LEU A 23 18.57 -31.72 7.54
C LEU A 23 18.51 -30.56 8.55
N ILE A 24 19.64 -30.19 9.18
CA ILE A 24 19.72 -29.07 10.12
C ILE A 24 20.27 -27.78 9.50
N ASP A 25 20.62 -27.78 8.21
CA ASP A 25 21.21 -26.62 7.53
C ASP A 25 20.30 -25.39 7.59
N ILE A 26 18.98 -25.58 7.55
CA ILE A 26 18.01 -24.47 7.64
C ILE A 26 18.23 -23.67 8.94
N GLN A 27 18.46 -24.36 10.05
CA GLN A 27 18.68 -23.71 11.35
C GLN A 27 20.06 -23.05 11.41
N LYS A 28 21.10 -23.78 10.98
CA LYS A 28 22.49 -23.29 11.03
C LYS A 28 22.68 -22.08 10.13
N ASN A 29 22.27 -22.18 8.86
CA ASN A 29 22.40 -21.09 7.88
C ASN A 29 21.63 -19.84 8.31
N SER A 30 20.41 -20.00 8.84
CA SER A 30 19.60 -18.88 9.34
C SER A 30 20.30 -18.15 10.49
N TYR A 31 20.86 -18.91 11.44
CA TYR A 31 21.51 -18.36 12.61
C TYR A 31 22.90 -17.75 12.32
N GLU A 32 23.66 -18.35 11.41
CA GLU A 32 24.91 -17.80 10.88
C GLU A 32 24.65 -16.49 10.14
N GLN A 33 23.62 -16.43 9.29
CA GLN A 33 23.22 -15.20 8.61
C GLN A 33 22.75 -14.12 9.60
N PHE A 34 22.09 -14.50 10.69
CA PHE A 34 21.71 -13.57 11.74
C PHE A 34 22.92 -12.96 12.45
N LEU A 35 23.89 -13.80 12.85
CA LEU A 35 25.03 -13.36 13.66
C LEU A 35 26.19 -12.75 12.87
N GLN A 36 26.44 -13.21 11.64
CA GLN A 36 27.61 -12.87 10.82
C GLN A 36 28.94 -12.82 11.63
N LYS A 37 29.08 -13.74 12.61
CA LYS A 37 30.13 -13.71 13.64
C LYS A 37 31.52 -13.71 13.03
N ASP A 38 31.72 -14.56 12.02
CA ASP A 38 33.02 -14.81 11.40
C ASP A 38 33.27 -13.91 10.18
N VAL A 39 32.35 -12.97 9.89
CA VAL A 39 32.47 -12.00 8.80
C VAL A 39 33.11 -10.72 9.32
N PRO A 40 34.22 -10.23 8.72
CA PRO A 40 34.83 -8.95 9.06
C PRO A 40 33.80 -7.81 8.98
N PRO A 41 33.85 -6.80 9.89
CA PRO A 41 32.85 -5.73 9.94
C PRO A 41 32.56 -5.06 8.60
N ASP A 42 33.59 -4.75 7.81
CA ASP A 42 33.47 -4.06 6.51
C ASP A 42 32.84 -4.92 5.40
N LYS A 43 32.74 -6.24 5.61
CA LYS A 43 32.16 -7.20 4.66
C LYS A 43 30.80 -7.74 5.10
N ARG A 44 30.27 -7.29 6.24
CA ARG A 44 28.96 -7.73 6.71
C ARG A 44 27.88 -7.17 5.81
N GLN A 45 26.92 -8.02 5.48
CA GLN A 45 25.72 -7.61 4.76
C GLN A 45 24.73 -6.97 5.74
N ASP A 46 23.87 -6.09 5.23
CA ASP A 46 22.79 -5.46 6.00
C ASP A 46 21.63 -6.43 6.25
N VAL A 47 21.93 -7.50 7.00
CA VAL A 47 21.00 -8.55 7.45
C VAL A 47 21.26 -8.91 8.92
N GLY A 48 20.29 -9.54 9.57
CA GLY A 48 20.44 -10.04 10.93
C GLY A 48 20.75 -8.93 11.94
N LEU A 49 21.75 -9.18 12.79
CA LEU A 49 22.18 -8.25 13.83
C LEU A 49 22.73 -6.93 13.27
N GLN A 50 23.42 -6.98 12.12
CA GLN A 50 23.95 -5.79 11.44
C GLN A 50 22.80 -4.86 11.03
N ALA A 51 21.79 -5.39 10.33
CA ALA A 51 20.61 -4.62 9.94
C ALA A 51 19.84 -4.07 11.15
N ALA A 52 19.67 -4.88 12.19
CA ALA A 52 18.95 -4.47 13.39
C ALA A 52 19.62 -3.26 14.05
N ILE A 53 20.95 -3.27 14.19
CA ILE A 53 21.67 -2.14 14.79
C ILE A 53 21.64 -0.93 13.86
N LEU A 54 21.92 -1.11 12.56
CA LEU A 54 21.86 -0.02 11.58
C LEU A 54 20.48 0.62 11.46
N SER A 55 19.40 -0.10 11.76
CA SER A 55 18.04 0.47 11.73
C SER A 55 17.78 1.51 12.83
N ILE A 56 18.59 1.50 13.89
CA ILE A 56 18.46 2.39 15.04
C ILE A 56 19.47 3.54 14.96
N PHE A 57 20.65 3.28 14.40
CA PHE A 57 21.73 4.27 14.28
C PHE A 57 21.67 5.04 12.94
N PRO A 58 22.12 6.31 12.89
CA PRO A 58 22.66 7.08 14.01
C PRO A 58 21.58 7.57 14.97
N ILE A 59 21.91 7.62 16.26
CA ILE A 59 21.03 8.16 17.31
C ILE A 59 21.46 9.60 17.56
N THR A 60 20.59 10.55 17.23
CA THR A 60 20.83 11.98 17.45
C THR A 60 19.99 12.51 18.60
N ASP A 61 20.53 13.49 19.35
CA ASP A 61 19.74 14.25 20.31
C ASP A 61 18.74 15.18 19.60
N HIS A 62 17.78 15.73 20.37
CA HIS A 62 16.72 16.59 19.84
C HIS A 62 17.25 17.90 19.22
N ASN A 63 18.31 18.46 19.82
CA ASN A 63 18.94 19.68 19.33
C ASN A 63 20.01 19.42 18.28
N GLU A 64 20.19 18.15 17.90
CA GLU A 64 21.16 17.73 16.90
C GLU A 64 22.62 18.07 17.25
N THR A 65 22.92 18.36 18.52
CA THR A 65 24.25 18.68 19.06
C THR A 65 25.12 17.44 19.32
N ALA A 66 24.55 16.25 19.41
CA ALA A 66 25.27 15.02 19.65
C ALA A 66 24.69 13.86 18.82
N ALA A 67 25.57 13.04 18.27
CA ALA A 67 25.19 11.85 17.51
C ALA A 67 26.04 10.65 17.89
N PHE A 68 25.38 9.51 18.12
CA PHE A 68 26.06 8.23 18.15
C PHE A 68 26.04 7.58 16.76
N GLU A 69 27.22 7.21 16.30
CA GLU A 69 27.43 6.41 15.08
C GLU A 69 27.83 4.99 15.45
N PHE A 70 27.34 4.03 14.68
CA PHE A 70 27.70 2.62 14.82
C PHE A 70 28.88 2.29 13.90
N LEU A 71 29.94 1.71 14.46
CA LEU A 71 31.15 1.32 13.71
C LEU A 71 31.21 -0.20 13.45
N GLY A 72 30.59 -1.01 14.31
CA GLY A 72 30.64 -2.47 14.19
C GLY A 72 30.33 -3.17 15.51
N TYR A 73 30.22 -4.49 15.47
CA TYR A 73 30.06 -5.31 16.69
C TYR A 73 31.05 -6.48 16.72
N VAL A 74 31.38 -6.91 17.93
CA VAL A 74 32.26 -8.04 18.19
C VAL A 74 31.56 -8.97 19.18
N MET A 75 31.44 -10.24 18.79
CA MET A 75 31.03 -11.31 19.67
C MET A 75 32.28 -11.87 20.36
N LYS A 76 32.30 -11.83 21.69
CA LYS A 76 33.36 -12.46 22.48
C LYS A 76 33.12 -13.96 22.59
N GLU A 77 34.15 -14.69 22.98
CA GLU A 77 34.01 -16.12 23.24
C GLU A 77 33.07 -16.38 24.43
N PRO A 78 32.31 -17.48 24.40
CA PRO A 78 31.48 -17.88 25.53
C PRO A 78 32.37 -18.21 26.74
N LYS A 79 31.93 -17.81 27.93
CA LYS A 79 32.67 -18.04 29.19
C LYS A 79 32.77 -19.52 29.56
N PHE A 80 31.79 -20.31 29.12
CA PHE A 80 31.64 -21.73 29.43
C PHE A 80 31.35 -22.51 28.15
N ASN A 81 31.80 -23.75 28.08
CA ASN A 81 31.46 -24.64 26.98
C ASN A 81 30.07 -25.29 27.18
N VAL A 82 29.57 -25.97 26.15
CA VAL A 82 28.23 -26.61 26.14
C VAL A 82 28.05 -27.59 27.32
N ARG A 83 29.07 -28.40 27.65
CA ARG A 83 28.98 -29.40 28.73
C ARG A 83 28.90 -28.74 30.11
N GLU A 84 29.68 -27.69 30.32
CA GLU A 84 29.63 -26.92 31.56
C GLU A 84 28.29 -26.21 31.72
N CYS A 85 27.71 -25.67 30.64
CA CYS A 85 26.41 -25.02 30.67
C CYS A 85 25.30 -26.00 31.08
N LEU A 86 25.31 -27.23 30.54
CA LEU A 86 24.40 -28.31 30.90
C LEU A 86 24.52 -28.67 32.39
N GLN A 87 25.76 -28.88 32.89
CA GLN A 87 25.99 -29.28 34.28
C GLN A 87 25.65 -28.18 35.29
N LYS A 88 25.97 -26.92 34.97
CA LYS A 88 25.79 -25.78 35.87
C LYS A 88 24.39 -25.17 35.80
N GLY A 89 23.52 -25.61 34.89
CA GLY A 89 22.18 -25.05 34.77
C GLY A 89 22.14 -23.65 34.15
N ILE A 90 23.15 -23.26 33.35
CA ILE A 90 23.28 -21.91 32.78
C ILE A 90 23.09 -21.91 31.26
N THR A 91 22.85 -20.72 30.68
CA THR A 91 22.70 -20.54 29.24
C THR A 91 24.06 -20.54 28.54
N TYR A 92 24.17 -21.21 27.39
CA TYR A 92 25.35 -21.14 26.53
C TYR A 92 25.26 -19.87 25.67
N SER A 93 26.01 -18.83 26.05
CA SER A 93 25.93 -17.49 25.47
C SER A 93 27.30 -16.84 25.31
N ALA A 94 27.38 -15.90 24.38
CA ALA A 94 28.55 -15.07 24.12
C ALA A 94 28.25 -13.59 24.40
N PRO A 95 29.16 -12.86 25.09
CA PRO A 95 29.04 -11.41 25.27
C PRO A 95 29.10 -10.66 23.93
N LEU A 96 28.11 -9.84 23.65
CA LEU A 96 28.06 -8.95 22.49
C LEU A 96 28.50 -7.54 22.89
N LYS A 97 29.49 -7.01 22.18
CA LYS A 97 29.94 -5.62 22.31
C LYS A 97 29.75 -4.88 20.99
N ILE A 98 29.32 -3.63 21.06
CA ILE A 98 29.27 -2.72 19.91
C ILE A 98 30.36 -1.66 20.03
N LYS A 99 30.93 -1.27 18.90
CA LYS A 99 31.81 -0.11 18.75
C LYS A 99 30.95 1.05 18.29
N VAL A 100 30.92 2.11 19.10
CA VAL A 100 30.18 3.33 18.78
C VAL A 100 31.12 4.52 18.83
N ARG A 101 30.79 5.54 18.04
CA ARG A 101 31.46 6.83 18.04
C ARG A 101 30.46 7.90 18.46
N LEU A 102 30.78 8.62 19.53
CA LEU A 102 30.03 9.81 19.95
C LEU A 102 30.65 11.03 19.28
N ASN A 103 29.89 11.69 18.41
CA ASN A 103 30.25 12.95 17.77
C ASN A 103 29.50 14.09 18.48
N ILE A 104 30.23 15.07 19.00
CA ILE A 104 29.68 16.29 19.61
C ILE A 104 29.90 17.45 18.65
N TYR A 105 28.83 18.15 18.33
CA TYR A 105 28.80 19.27 17.41
C TYR A 105 28.61 20.59 18.15
N GLU A 106 29.33 21.61 17.71
CA GLU A 106 29.08 23.00 18.06
C GLU A 106 28.19 23.61 16.99
N VAL A 107 27.05 24.19 17.42
CA VAL A 107 26.03 24.73 16.52
C VAL A 107 26.03 26.25 16.66
N GLU A 108 26.55 26.96 15.66
CA GLU A 108 26.49 28.41 15.54
C GLU A 108 25.56 28.76 14.36
N GLY A 109 24.31 29.09 14.67
CA GLY A 109 23.29 29.37 13.65
C GLY A 109 22.97 28.14 12.79
N LYS A 110 23.27 28.19 11.49
CA LYS A 110 23.11 27.05 10.56
C LYS A 110 24.39 26.22 10.36
N ASN A 111 25.53 26.66 10.89
CA ASN A 111 26.79 25.96 10.73
C ASN A 111 26.99 24.95 11.86
N LYS A 112 27.28 23.72 11.47
CA LYS A 112 27.49 22.57 12.36
C LYS A 112 28.95 22.15 12.25
N ARG A 113 29.73 22.36 13.31
CA ARG A 113 31.16 21.98 13.34
C ARG A 113 31.39 20.85 14.32
N LEU A 114 32.10 19.81 13.89
CA LEU A 114 32.52 18.73 14.79
C LEU A 114 33.54 19.30 15.78
N LYS A 115 33.20 19.23 17.07
CA LYS A 115 34.04 19.70 18.18
C LYS A 115 34.88 18.57 18.73
N GLU A 116 34.23 17.43 18.98
CA GLU A 116 34.86 16.29 19.62
C GLU A 116 34.28 14.98 19.08
N SER A 117 35.13 13.97 18.97
CA SER A 117 34.74 12.61 18.61
C SER A 117 35.40 11.62 19.55
N ARG A 118 34.62 10.71 20.14
CA ARG A 118 35.11 9.68 21.06
C ARG A 118 34.59 8.31 20.64
N GLU A 119 35.49 7.34 20.49
CA GLU A 119 35.12 5.95 20.20
C GLU A 119 35.14 5.11 21.48
N GLN A 120 34.14 4.24 21.62
CA GLN A 120 34.06 3.34 22.77
C GLN A 120 33.46 1.99 22.40
N GLU A 121 33.99 0.93 23.00
CA GLU A 121 33.37 -0.39 23.01
C GLU A 121 32.39 -0.51 24.19
N VAL A 122 31.12 -0.70 23.87
CA VAL A 122 30.03 -0.83 24.85
C VAL A 122 29.50 -2.25 24.85
N TYR A 123 29.39 -2.84 26.03
CA TYR A 123 28.73 -4.14 26.21
C TYR A 123 27.21 -3.97 26.19
N ILE A 124 26.52 -4.74 25.34
CA ILE A 124 25.06 -4.61 25.15
C ILE A 124 24.26 -5.82 25.64
N GLY A 125 24.92 -6.92 26.00
CA GLY A 125 24.28 -8.11 26.52
C GLY A 125 24.97 -9.40 26.09
N GLU A 126 24.40 -10.53 26.47
CA GLU A 126 24.84 -11.85 25.99
C GLU A 126 23.83 -12.40 24.98
N ILE A 127 24.33 -13.01 23.92
CA ILE A 127 23.51 -13.68 22.90
C ILE A 127 23.69 -15.20 23.05
N PRO A 128 22.61 -15.98 23.25
CA PRO A 128 22.68 -17.45 23.29
C PRO A 128 23.24 -18.00 21.99
N LEU A 129 24.24 -18.88 22.03
CA LEU A 129 24.85 -19.45 20.83
C LEU A 129 24.22 -20.79 20.44
N MET A 130 24.16 -21.05 19.14
CA MET A 130 23.74 -22.33 18.58
C MET A 130 24.87 -23.36 18.70
N THR A 131 24.52 -24.59 19.07
CA THR A 131 25.44 -25.74 19.11
C THR A 131 25.66 -26.33 17.71
N GLU A 132 26.60 -27.26 17.59
CA GLU A 132 26.88 -27.94 16.31
C GLU A 132 25.68 -28.73 15.75
N THR A 133 24.77 -29.17 16.63
CA THR A 133 23.56 -29.93 16.32
C THR A 133 22.35 -29.04 16.01
N GLY A 134 22.50 -27.71 16.01
CA GLY A 134 21.41 -26.78 15.71
C GLY A 134 20.48 -26.48 16.89
N THR A 135 20.95 -26.72 18.12
CA THR A 135 20.19 -26.50 19.36
C THR A 135 20.75 -25.33 20.17
N PHE A 136 20.06 -24.94 21.24
CA PHE A 136 20.49 -23.92 22.20
C PHE A 136 20.44 -24.47 23.61
N ILE A 137 21.43 -24.13 24.44
CA ILE A 137 21.36 -24.44 25.88
C ILE A 137 20.81 -23.22 26.61
N ILE A 138 19.59 -23.33 27.14
CA ILE A 138 18.92 -22.27 27.91
C ILE A 138 18.70 -22.78 29.32
N ASN A 139 19.33 -22.14 30.31
CA ASN A 139 19.28 -22.57 31.72
C ASN A 139 19.60 -24.07 31.90
N GLY A 140 20.69 -24.53 31.26
CA GLY A 140 21.14 -25.92 31.29
C GLY A 140 20.26 -26.93 30.55
N THR A 141 19.21 -26.49 29.86
CA THR A 141 18.33 -27.36 29.08
C THR A 141 18.53 -27.12 27.59
N GLU A 142 18.65 -28.20 26.81
CA GLU A 142 18.72 -28.13 25.36
C GLU A 142 17.35 -27.81 24.75
N ARG A 143 17.31 -26.82 23.86
CA ARG A 143 16.10 -26.30 23.20
C ARG A 143 16.33 -26.13 21.71
N VAL A 144 15.24 -26.22 20.95
CA VAL A 144 15.22 -26.00 19.50
C VAL A 144 14.25 -24.87 19.19
N ILE A 145 14.62 -24.01 18.23
CA ILE A 145 13.72 -22.99 17.69
C ILE A 145 13.07 -23.54 16.42
N VAL A 146 11.75 -23.66 16.43
CA VAL A 146 11.00 -24.18 15.28
C VAL A 146 10.76 -23.05 14.28
N SER A 147 10.98 -23.32 13.00
CA SER A 147 10.69 -22.36 11.93
C SER A 147 9.19 -22.05 11.89
N GLN A 148 8.85 -20.76 11.96
CA GLN A 148 7.46 -20.31 11.93
C GLN A 148 6.99 -20.10 10.48
N LEU A 149 5.83 -20.67 10.15
CA LEU A 149 5.11 -20.30 8.93
C LEU A 149 4.09 -19.21 9.25
N HIS A 150 4.27 -18.05 8.63
CA HIS A 150 3.39 -16.90 8.78
C HIS A 150 3.09 -16.32 7.39
N ARG A 151 2.06 -15.47 7.31
CA ARG A 151 1.74 -14.78 6.05
C ARG A 151 2.88 -13.81 5.73
N SER A 152 3.44 -13.93 4.54
CA SER A 152 4.43 -12.98 4.04
C SER A 152 3.85 -11.57 4.00
N PRO A 153 4.65 -10.52 4.17
CA PRO A 153 4.23 -9.14 3.92
C PRO A 153 3.66 -8.94 2.50
N GLY A 154 2.84 -7.90 2.33
CA GLY A 154 2.24 -7.49 1.05
C GLY A 154 0.73 -7.25 1.13
N VAL A 155 0.09 -7.09 -0.03
CA VAL A 155 -1.37 -6.92 -0.15
C VAL A 155 -2.08 -8.23 -0.48
N PHE A 156 -3.23 -8.44 0.15
CA PHE A 156 -4.08 -9.61 0.00
C PHE A 156 -5.51 -9.20 -0.31
N PHE A 157 -6.05 -9.68 -1.43
CA PHE A 157 -7.46 -9.50 -1.78
C PHE A 157 -8.22 -10.78 -1.44
N SER A 158 -9.33 -10.64 -0.73
CA SER A 158 -10.15 -11.77 -0.31
C SER A 158 -11.63 -11.43 -0.26
N HIS A 159 -12.46 -12.44 -0.20
CA HIS A 159 -13.89 -12.28 -0.01
C HIS A 159 -14.42 -13.27 1.03
N ASP A 160 -15.51 -12.91 1.69
CA ASP A 160 -16.13 -13.70 2.76
C ASP A 160 -16.89 -14.94 2.26
N LYS A 161 -16.95 -15.15 0.95
CA LYS A 161 -17.75 -16.18 0.27
C LYS A 161 -19.25 -16.10 0.62
N GLY A 162 -19.75 -14.91 0.93
CA GLY A 162 -21.16 -14.67 1.29
C GLY A 162 -21.56 -15.22 2.66
N LYS A 163 -20.59 -15.55 3.52
CA LYS A 163 -20.84 -16.15 4.84
C LYS A 163 -21.17 -15.10 5.91
N THR A 164 -20.76 -13.84 5.73
CA THR A 164 -20.87 -12.83 6.77
C THR A 164 -22.26 -12.22 6.86
N HIS A 165 -23.01 -12.16 5.75
CA HIS A 165 -24.33 -11.55 5.71
C HIS A 165 -25.41 -12.53 5.25
N ALA A 166 -26.59 -12.46 5.87
CA ALA A 166 -27.72 -13.35 5.59
C ALA A 166 -28.23 -13.29 4.14
N SER A 167 -27.99 -12.18 3.43
CA SER A 167 -28.34 -12.06 2.01
C SER A 167 -27.47 -12.93 1.08
N GLY A 168 -26.40 -13.54 1.59
CA GLY A 168 -25.42 -14.28 0.78
C GLY A 168 -24.54 -13.38 -0.11
N ARG A 169 -24.65 -12.04 0.03
CA ARG A 169 -23.86 -11.08 -0.73
C ARG A 169 -22.38 -11.25 -0.40
N ILE A 170 -21.56 -11.41 -1.44
CA ILE A 170 -20.11 -11.55 -1.30
C ILE A 170 -19.52 -10.17 -0.99
N LEU A 171 -18.79 -10.07 0.12
CA LEU A 171 -18.08 -8.87 0.53
C LEU A 171 -16.60 -9.02 0.24
N TYR A 172 -16.06 -8.09 -0.54
CA TYR A 172 -14.65 -8.04 -0.89
C TYR A 172 -13.86 -7.20 0.12
N SER A 173 -12.59 -7.56 0.30
CA SER A 173 -11.66 -6.87 1.19
C SER A 173 -10.24 -6.92 0.63
N ALA A 174 -9.47 -5.89 0.94
CA ALA A 174 -8.03 -5.82 0.69
C ALA A 174 -7.31 -5.60 2.03
N ARG A 175 -6.24 -6.36 2.29
CA ARG A 175 -5.46 -6.25 3.52
C ARG A 175 -3.99 -6.08 3.20
N VAL A 176 -3.39 -5.02 3.69
CA VAL A 176 -1.95 -4.76 3.62
C VAL A 176 -1.31 -5.19 4.93
N ILE A 177 -0.40 -6.15 4.82
CA ILE A 177 0.38 -6.68 5.95
C ILE A 177 1.83 -6.23 5.77
N PRO A 178 2.36 -5.33 6.61
CA PRO A 178 3.79 -5.03 6.58
C PRO A 178 4.60 -6.10 7.30
N SER A 179 5.92 -6.10 7.07
CA SER A 179 6.87 -6.83 7.93
C SER A 179 6.94 -6.20 9.33
N ARG A 180 6.83 -4.87 9.39
CA ARG A 180 6.82 -4.08 10.62
C ARG A 180 6.00 -2.81 10.40
N GLY A 181 5.15 -2.45 11.35
CA GLY A 181 4.29 -1.25 11.27
C GLY A 181 2.81 -1.59 11.25
N SER A 182 1.99 -0.57 10.95
CA SER A 182 0.53 -0.67 11.06
C SER A 182 -0.12 -1.43 9.91
N TRP A 183 -1.19 -2.17 10.20
CA TRP A 183 -1.98 -2.85 9.17
C TRP A 183 -2.99 -1.88 8.55
N LEU A 184 -3.23 -2.01 7.25
CA LEU A 184 -4.21 -1.23 6.51
C LEU A 184 -5.21 -2.19 5.84
N ASP A 185 -6.45 -2.19 6.32
CA ASP A 185 -7.52 -3.08 5.86
C ASP A 185 -8.62 -2.25 5.17
N PHE A 186 -8.95 -2.57 3.92
CA PHE A 186 -10.12 -2.07 3.20
C PHE A 186 -11.19 -3.16 3.11
N GLU A 187 -12.44 -2.81 3.32
CA GLU A 187 -13.57 -3.75 3.25
C GLU A 187 -14.85 -3.07 2.79
N PHE A 188 -15.60 -3.75 1.92
CA PHE A 188 -16.95 -3.34 1.56
C PHE A 188 -17.94 -3.78 2.63
N ASP A 189 -18.93 -2.93 2.89
CA ASP A 189 -20.12 -3.33 3.62
C ASP A 189 -21.26 -3.79 2.68
N THR A 190 -22.42 -4.10 3.26
CA THR A 190 -23.57 -4.61 2.52
C THR A 190 -24.23 -3.57 1.63
N LYS A 191 -23.93 -2.28 1.83
CA LYS A 191 -24.42 -1.13 1.07
C LYS A 191 -23.41 -0.66 0.02
N ASP A 192 -22.37 -1.45 -0.26
CA ASP A 192 -21.26 -1.10 -1.15
C ASP A 192 -20.46 0.13 -0.72
N ILE A 193 -20.52 0.49 0.56
CA ILE A 193 -19.66 1.54 1.10
C ILE A 193 -18.30 0.92 1.43
N LEU A 194 -17.25 1.55 0.92
CA LEU A 194 -15.88 1.12 1.14
C LEU A 194 -15.35 1.73 2.44
N HIS A 195 -15.06 0.87 3.41
CA HIS A 195 -14.47 1.27 4.68
C HIS A 195 -12.99 0.93 4.73
N VAL A 196 -12.27 1.66 5.57
CA VAL A 196 -10.88 1.40 5.94
C VAL A 196 -10.76 1.22 7.46
N ARG A 197 -9.85 0.34 7.87
CA ARG A 197 -9.42 0.16 9.26
C ARG A 197 -7.90 0.17 9.32
N ILE A 198 -7.37 0.93 10.27
CA ILE A 198 -5.94 0.96 10.60
C ILE A 198 -5.76 0.17 11.90
N ASP A 199 -4.86 -0.82 11.92
CA ASP A 199 -4.62 -1.71 13.08
C ASP A 199 -5.88 -2.35 13.66
N ARG A 200 -6.83 -2.72 12.77
CA ARG A 200 -8.13 -3.32 13.12
C ARG A 200 -8.98 -2.47 14.09
N ARG A 201 -8.74 -1.17 14.14
CA ARG A 201 -9.56 -0.20 14.91
C ARG A 201 -10.90 0.08 14.21
N LYS A 202 -11.61 1.11 14.70
CA LYS A 202 -12.93 1.51 14.19
C LYS A 202 -12.86 1.83 12.69
N ARG A 203 -13.95 1.53 11.98
CA ARG A 203 -14.14 1.82 10.56
C ARG A 203 -14.17 3.33 10.31
N LEU A 204 -13.60 3.72 9.18
CA LEU A 204 -13.69 5.03 8.55
C LEU A 204 -14.08 4.84 7.08
N PRO A 205 -14.73 5.79 6.42
CA PRO A 205 -14.82 5.78 4.95
C PRO A 205 -13.42 5.76 4.35
N ALA A 206 -13.18 4.92 3.34
CA ALA A 206 -11.84 4.79 2.73
C ALA A 206 -11.36 6.09 2.08
N THR A 207 -12.29 6.94 1.66
CA THR A 207 -12.03 8.28 1.10
C THR A 207 -11.32 9.20 2.08
N VAL A 208 -11.49 9.03 3.40
CA VAL A 208 -10.78 9.81 4.42
C VAL A 208 -9.27 9.59 4.32
N VAL A 209 -8.83 8.35 4.11
CA VAL A 209 -7.40 8.05 3.93
C VAL A 209 -6.88 8.65 2.63
N LEU A 210 -7.66 8.59 1.54
CA LEU A 210 -7.26 9.17 0.26
C LEU A 210 -7.16 10.71 0.35
N LYS A 211 -8.10 11.37 1.04
CA LYS A 211 -8.02 12.82 1.32
C LYS A 211 -6.84 13.19 2.21
N ALA A 212 -6.48 12.33 3.18
CA ALA A 212 -5.29 12.54 4.00
C ALA A 212 -3.98 12.49 3.18
N LEU A 213 -3.95 11.78 2.05
CA LEU A 213 -2.83 11.82 1.08
C LEU A 213 -2.80 13.13 0.26
N GLY A 214 -3.87 13.93 0.30
CA GLY A 214 -3.96 15.22 -0.40
C GLY A 214 -4.88 15.21 -1.62
N TYR A 215 -5.59 14.11 -1.91
CA TYR A 215 -6.53 14.07 -3.03
C TYR A 215 -7.83 14.81 -2.71
N SER A 216 -8.25 15.69 -3.62
CA SER A 216 -9.57 16.34 -3.60
C SER A 216 -10.69 15.41 -4.09
N ASN A 217 -11.95 15.77 -3.80
CA ASN A 217 -13.12 15.01 -4.29
C ASN A 217 -13.10 14.88 -5.83
N GLU A 218 -12.78 15.96 -6.56
CA GLU A 218 -12.69 15.95 -8.03
C GLU A 218 -11.61 14.97 -8.51
N GLU A 219 -10.42 15.00 -7.93
CA GLU A 219 -9.32 14.10 -8.32
C GLU A 219 -9.65 12.64 -8.03
N LEU A 220 -10.30 12.35 -6.90
CA LEU A 220 -10.77 11.00 -6.60
C LEU A 220 -11.77 10.52 -7.63
N LEU A 221 -12.82 11.31 -7.90
CA LEU A 221 -13.84 10.93 -8.88
C LEU A 221 -13.22 10.71 -10.27
N LYS A 222 -12.31 11.59 -10.70
CA LYS A 222 -11.57 11.44 -11.97
C LYS A 222 -10.66 10.20 -12.00
N THR A 223 -10.10 9.80 -10.86
CA THR A 223 -9.17 8.66 -10.77
C THR A 223 -9.89 7.32 -10.90
N PHE A 224 -11.08 7.21 -10.30
CA PHE A 224 -11.83 5.96 -10.20
C PHE A 224 -12.98 5.85 -11.20
N TYR A 225 -13.43 6.95 -11.79
CA TYR A 225 -14.49 6.98 -12.78
C TYR A 225 -14.03 7.56 -14.12
N PRO A 226 -14.36 6.91 -15.24
CA PRO A 226 -14.24 7.56 -16.54
C PRO A 226 -15.17 8.77 -16.61
N THR A 227 -14.72 9.79 -17.32
CA THR A 227 -15.47 11.03 -17.53
C THR A 227 -15.90 11.12 -18.99
N GLU A 228 -17.19 11.37 -19.20
CA GLU A 228 -17.80 11.62 -20.49
C GLU A 228 -17.92 13.12 -20.70
N THR A 229 -17.38 13.64 -21.81
CA THR A 229 -17.57 15.05 -22.17
C THR A 229 -18.78 15.22 -23.06
N VAL A 230 -19.74 16.03 -22.61
CA VAL A 230 -20.94 16.41 -23.36
C VAL A 230 -20.84 17.87 -23.77
N ARG A 231 -21.09 18.18 -25.04
CA ARG A 231 -21.18 19.55 -25.56
C ARG A 231 -22.63 19.93 -25.80
N ILE A 232 -22.96 21.16 -25.45
CA ILE A 232 -24.28 21.74 -25.58
C ILE A 232 -24.19 22.91 -26.55
N LYS A 233 -24.96 22.88 -27.64
CA LYS A 233 -25.09 23.97 -28.60
C LYS A 233 -26.57 24.25 -28.87
N GLY A 234 -27.16 25.17 -28.11
CA GLY A 234 -28.60 25.41 -28.13
C GLY A 234 -29.36 24.15 -27.74
N ASN A 235 -30.22 23.65 -28.63
CA ASN A 235 -30.97 22.40 -28.42
C ASN A 235 -30.25 21.15 -28.95
N ASN A 236 -29.02 21.27 -29.47
CA ASN A 236 -28.26 20.12 -29.94
C ASN A 236 -27.24 19.70 -28.88
N PHE A 237 -27.34 18.45 -28.44
CA PHE A 237 -26.45 17.86 -27.44
C PHE A 237 -25.64 16.74 -28.07
N THR A 238 -24.33 16.78 -27.85
CA THR A 238 -23.41 15.78 -28.42
C THR A 238 -22.44 15.31 -27.34
N ARG A 239 -22.01 14.05 -27.42
CA ARG A 239 -21.01 13.44 -26.53
C ARG A 239 -19.77 13.05 -27.33
N VAL A 240 -18.60 13.17 -26.72
CA VAL A 240 -17.33 12.78 -27.35
C VAL A 240 -17.23 11.26 -27.45
N VAL A 241 -16.90 10.74 -28.64
CA VAL A 241 -16.71 9.30 -28.88
C VAL A 241 -15.49 8.81 -28.10
N SER A 242 -15.68 7.78 -27.28
CA SER A 242 -14.61 7.13 -26.51
C SER A 242 -14.99 5.69 -26.18
N ASP A 243 -13.99 4.89 -25.81
CA ASP A 243 -14.15 3.46 -25.47
C ASP A 243 -15.13 3.18 -24.33
N ILE A 244 -15.43 4.18 -23.49
CA ILE A 244 -16.39 4.04 -22.38
C ILE A 244 -17.82 3.87 -22.89
N LEU A 245 -18.10 4.27 -24.14
CA LEU A 245 -19.43 4.18 -24.75
C LEU A 245 -19.78 2.76 -25.23
N VAL A 246 -18.86 1.79 -25.12
CA VAL A 246 -19.15 0.40 -25.48
C VAL A 246 -20.32 -0.12 -24.64
N GLY A 247 -21.35 -0.62 -25.31
CA GLY A 247 -22.56 -1.15 -24.68
C GLY A 247 -23.68 -0.13 -24.48
N VAL A 248 -23.39 1.17 -24.62
CA VAL A 248 -24.40 2.25 -24.60
C VAL A 248 -25.26 2.18 -25.86
N LYS A 249 -26.56 2.46 -25.72
CA LYS A 249 -27.48 2.49 -26.86
C LYS A 249 -27.36 3.81 -27.62
N ALA A 250 -27.32 3.74 -28.95
CA ALA A 250 -27.32 4.94 -29.79
C ALA A 250 -28.72 5.59 -29.81
N VAL A 251 -28.79 6.90 -29.59
CA VAL A 251 -30.04 7.68 -29.62
C VAL A 251 -30.54 7.88 -31.05
N GLN A 252 -29.64 7.93 -32.02
CA GLN A 252 -29.95 8.12 -33.44
C GLN A 252 -29.04 7.24 -34.30
N ASN A 253 -29.38 7.10 -35.57
CA ASN A 253 -28.53 6.44 -36.56
C ASN A 253 -27.20 7.19 -36.70
N ILE A 254 -26.08 6.51 -36.42
CA ILE A 254 -24.74 7.06 -36.61
C ILE A 254 -24.27 6.65 -38.01
N ILE A 255 -24.19 7.63 -38.90
CA ILE A 255 -23.86 7.42 -40.32
C ILE A 255 -22.51 8.09 -40.61
N ALA A 256 -21.64 7.41 -41.36
CA ALA A 256 -20.37 7.94 -41.79
C ALA A 256 -20.56 9.14 -42.76
N PRO A 257 -19.94 10.31 -42.50
CA PRO A 257 -20.16 11.53 -43.29
C PRO A 257 -19.85 11.37 -44.80
N HIS A 258 -18.81 10.59 -45.13
CA HIS A 258 -18.32 10.46 -46.51
C HIS A 258 -18.90 9.25 -47.24
N THR A 259 -19.01 8.09 -46.58
CA THR A 259 -19.45 6.85 -47.21
C THR A 259 -20.97 6.65 -47.13
N LYS A 260 -21.67 7.43 -46.30
CA LYS A 260 -23.08 7.22 -45.93
C LYS A 260 -23.37 5.82 -45.38
N GLU A 261 -22.34 5.09 -44.94
CA GLU A 261 -22.48 3.79 -44.30
C GLU A 261 -23.10 3.97 -42.90
N LEU A 262 -24.13 3.18 -42.60
CA LEU A 262 -24.70 3.11 -41.26
C LEU A 262 -23.72 2.34 -40.34
N ILE A 263 -23.12 3.05 -39.39
CA ILE A 263 -22.19 2.46 -38.43
C ILE A 263 -22.95 1.83 -37.26
N VAL A 264 -23.90 2.55 -36.69
CA VAL A 264 -24.75 2.07 -35.59
C VAL A 264 -26.19 2.49 -35.86
N LYS A 265 -27.11 1.53 -35.79
CA LYS A 265 -28.54 1.79 -35.88
C LYS A 265 -29.06 2.36 -34.56
N GLU A 266 -30.00 3.29 -34.63
CA GLU A 266 -30.76 3.79 -33.50
C GLU A 266 -31.28 2.64 -32.59
N GLY A 267 -31.16 2.84 -31.28
CA GLY A 267 -31.52 1.87 -30.24
C GLY A 267 -30.54 0.71 -30.06
N SER A 268 -29.57 0.53 -30.97
CA SER A 268 -28.59 -0.57 -30.91
C SER A 268 -27.40 -0.20 -30.01
N LYS A 269 -26.79 -1.21 -29.39
CA LYS A 269 -25.60 -1.03 -28.55
C LYS A 269 -24.37 -0.71 -29.40
N ILE A 270 -23.58 0.27 -28.97
CA ILE A 270 -22.29 0.62 -29.58
C ILE A 270 -21.29 -0.49 -29.27
N THR A 271 -20.65 -1.05 -30.30
CA THR A 271 -19.62 -2.09 -30.15
C THR A 271 -18.22 -1.48 -30.29
N LYS A 272 -17.19 -2.19 -29.80
CA LYS A 272 -15.79 -1.79 -30.03
C LYS A 272 -15.46 -1.62 -31.52
N GLY A 273 -16.05 -2.47 -32.38
CA GLY A 273 -15.89 -2.35 -33.83
C GLY A 273 -16.53 -1.07 -34.39
N ALA A 274 -17.69 -0.67 -33.85
CA ALA A 274 -18.34 0.57 -34.23
C ALA A 274 -17.53 1.80 -33.82
N ILE A 275 -16.92 1.81 -32.64
CA ILE A 275 -16.03 2.92 -32.20
C ILE A 275 -14.85 3.07 -33.15
N LYS A 276 -14.16 1.97 -33.49
CA LYS A 276 -13.06 2.00 -34.47
C LYS A 276 -13.50 2.53 -35.84
N LYS A 277 -14.71 2.16 -36.30
CA LYS A 277 -15.29 2.70 -37.54
C LYS A 277 -15.63 4.19 -37.44
N MET A 278 -16.08 4.67 -36.28
CA MET A 278 -16.32 6.10 -36.03
C MET A 278 -15.00 6.87 -36.08
N GLU A 279 -13.96 6.36 -35.44
CA GLU A 279 -12.61 6.95 -35.45
C GLU A 279 -12.03 7.00 -36.86
N SER A 280 -12.12 5.90 -37.63
CA SER A 280 -11.65 5.86 -39.02
C SER A 280 -12.45 6.77 -39.96
N SER A 281 -13.70 7.06 -39.59
CA SER A 281 -14.58 7.98 -40.33
C SER A 281 -14.51 9.42 -39.80
N HIS A 282 -13.57 9.72 -38.90
CA HIS A 282 -13.37 11.02 -38.25
C HIS A 282 -14.60 11.58 -37.49
N ILE A 283 -15.48 10.69 -37.02
CA ILE A 283 -16.60 11.06 -36.16
C ILE A 283 -16.08 11.20 -34.74
N LYS A 284 -15.98 12.45 -34.26
CA LYS A 284 -15.51 12.76 -32.89
C LYS A 284 -16.65 12.87 -31.88
N GLU A 285 -17.85 13.18 -32.34
CA GLU A 285 -19.00 13.49 -31.49
C GLU A 285 -20.24 12.79 -32.03
N ILE A 286 -21.08 12.26 -31.12
CA ILE A 286 -22.35 11.58 -31.45
C ILE A 286 -23.49 12.22 -30.64
N PRO A 287 -24.73 12.20 -31.14
CA PRO A 287 -25.86 12.81 -30.45
C PRO A 287 -26.18 12.12 -29.12
N ILE A 288 -26.63 12.92 -28.14
CA ILE A 288 -27.15 12.50 -26.83
C ILE A 288 -28.51 13.16 -26.59
N SER A 289 -29.44 12.47 -25.94
CA SER A 289 -30.75 13.03 -25.61
C SER A 289 -30.68 13.86 -24.31
N LYS A 290 -31.69 14.73 -24.09
CA LYS A 290 -31.81 15.47 -22.83
C LYS A 290 -32.01 14.50 -21.65
N GLU A 291 -32.80 13.45 -21.87
CA GLU A 291 -33.13 12.43 -20.87
C GLU A 291 -31.90 11.64 -20.43
N ASP A 292 -30.91 11.46 -21.31
CA ASP A 292 -29.64 10.80 -21.00
C ASP A 292 -28.70 11.67 -20.16
N ILE A 293 -28.88 13.00 -20.16
CA ILE A 293 -28.09 13.95 -19.37
C ILE A 293 -28.70 14.14 -17.98
N ILE A 294 -30.02 14.21 -17.88
CA ILE A 294 -30.72 14.33 -16.60
C ILE A 294 -30.47 13.07 -15.76
N GLY A 295 -30.18 13.27 -14.48
CA GLY A 295 -29.83 12.18 -13.56
C GLY A 295 -28.35 11.76 -13.61
N ARG A 296 -27.56 12.27 -14.57
CA ARG A 296 -26.10 12.11 -14.56
C ARG A 296 -25.46 13.04 -13.52
N ILE A 297 -24.25 12.67 -13.12
CA ILE A 297 -23.48 13.35 -12.08
C ILE A 297 -22.37 14.15 -12.74
N THR A 298 -22.17 15.40 -12.30
CA THR A 298 -21.06 16.23 -12.78
C THR A 298 -19.76 15.91 -12.03
N LEU A 299 -18.63 15.91 -12.73
CA LEU A 299 -17.30 15.78 -12.13
C LEU A 299 -16.87 17.08 -11.44
N LYS A 300 -17.21 18.23 -12.03
CA LYS A 300 -16.75 19.56 -11.63
C LYS A 300 -17.92 20.48 -11.32
N ASP A 301 -17.62 21.55 -10.59
CA ASP A 301 -18.54 22.66 -10.39
C ASP A 301 -18.92 23.26 -11.75
N ILE A 302 -20.22 23.47 -11.94
CA ILE A 302 -20.78 24.18 -13.08
C ILE A 302 -21.01 25.61 -12.64
N VAL A 303 -20.24 26.53 -13.19
CA VAL A 303 -20.26 27.95 -12.85
C VAL A 303 -20.86 28.74 -14.01
N ASP A 304 -21.74 29.69 -13.71
CA ASP A 304 -22.25 30.62 -14.70
C ASP A 304 -21.10 31.53 -15.20
N PRO A 305 -20.79 31.56 -16.50
CA PRO A 305 -19.67 32.32 -17.04
C PRO A 305 -19.87 33.84 -16.95
N VAL A 306 -21.11 34.32 -16.78
CA VAL A 306 -21.46 35.74 -16.70
C VAL A 306 -21.48 36.22 -15.26
N THR A 307 -22.14 35.48 -14.35
CA THR A 307 -22.30 35.91 -12.95
C THR A 307 -21.19 35.40 -12.05
N GLY A 308 -20.51 34.32 -12.42
CA GLY A 308 -19.53 33.63 -11.57
C GLY A 308 -20.18 32.81 -10.45
N GLU A 309 -21.50 32.69 -10.42
CA GLU A 309 -22.22 31.89 -9.41
C GLU A 309 -22.14 30.40 -9.74
N VAL A 310 -21.99 29.56 -8.70
CA VAL A 310 -22.01 28.10 -8.85
C VAL A 310 -23.46 27.65 -9.03
N ILE A 311 -23.77 27.14 -10.22
CA ILE A 311 -25.09 26.59 -10.59
C ILE A 311 -25.26 25.19 -9.99
N LEU A 312 -24.20 24.38 -10.02
CA LEU A 312 -24.18 23.01 -9.49
C LEU A 312 -22.78 22.69 -8.99
N GLU A 313 -22.67 22.18 -7.76
CA GLU A 313 -21.40 21.70 -7.21
C GLU A 313 -20.98 20.35 -7.86
N GLY A 314 -19.69 20.07 -7.86
CA GLY A 314 -19.12 18.79 -8.26
C GLY A 314 -19.73 17.63 -7.47
N ASN A 315 -19.87 16.46 -8.11
CA ASN A 315 -20.47 15.25 -7.54
C ASN A 315 -22.00 15.27 -7.33
N GLU A 316 -22.67 16.36 -7.70
CA GLU A 316 -24.14 16.46 -7.63
C GLU A 316 -24.85 15.99 -8.89
N ILE A 317 -26.13 15.66 -8.74
CA ILE A 317 -27.00 15.14 -9.80
C ILE A 317 -27.61 16.30 -10.60
N ILE A 318 -27.59 16.19 -11.93
CA ILE A 318 -28.24 17.15 -12.83
C ILE A 318 -29.75 16.88 -12.83
N THR A 319 -30.51 17.75 -12.16
CA THR A 319 -31.98 17.75 -12.22
C THR A 319 -32.47 18.56 -13.42
N GLU A 320 -33.75 18.44 -13.77
CA GLU A 320 -34.35 19.20 -14.87
C GLU A 320 -34.30 20.71 -14.62
N GLU A 321 -34.48 21.15 -13.37
CA GLU A 321 -34.38 22.57 -12.99
C GLU A 321 -32.96 23.11 -13.23
N ILE A 322 -31.96 22.37 -12.77
CA ILE A 322 -30.54 22.73 -12.95
C ILE A 322 -30.20 22.73 -14.44
N PHE A 323 -30.64 21.73 -15.20
CA PHE A 323 -30.41 21.66 -16.64
C PHE A 323 -30.97 22.88 -17.38
N ASN A 324 -32.16 23.36 -17.02
CA ASN A 324 -32.73 24.57 -17.61
C ASN A 324 -31.92 25.82 -17.24
N LYS A 325 -31.43 25.95 -16.00
CA LYS A 325 -30.52 27.04 -15.59
C LYS A 325 -29.23 27.03 -16.40
N MET A 326 -28.67 25.85 -16.65
CA MET A 326 -27.44 25.69 -17.47
C MET A 326 -27.63 26.12 -18.92
N LEU A 327 -28.82 25.88 -19.51
CA LEU A 327 -29.14 26.36 -20.86
C LEU A 327 -29.23 27.89 -20.92
N ILE A 328 -29.84 28.51 -19.91
CA ILE A 328 -29.93 29.98 -19.79
C ILE A 328 -28.54 30.60 -19.65
N ALA A 329 -27.70 30.00 -18.81
CA ALA A 329 -26.31 30.41 -18.59
C ALA A 329 -25.37 30.11 -19.77
N ARG A 330 -25.87 29.44 -20.83
CA ARG A 330 -25.11 29.07 -22.04
C ARG A 330 -23.84 28.27 -21.75
N ILE A 331 -23.96 27.25 -20.91
CA ILE A 331 -22.84 26.32 -20.65
C ILE A 331 -22.56 25.48 -21.90
N ASP A 332 -21.36 25.57 -22.46
CA ASP A 332 -20.99 24.90 -23.72
C ASP A 332 -20.55 23.44 -23.55
N SER A 333 -20.05 23.07 -22.37
CA SER A 333 -19.46 21.75 -22.12
C SER A 333 -19.65 21.26 -20.69
N LEU A 334 -19.94 19.97 -20.55
CA LEU A 334 -20.10 19.26 -19.28
C LEU A 334 -19.13 18.09 -19.20
N ALA A 335 -18.61 17.86 -18.00
CA ALA A 335 -17.82 16.69 -17.66
C ALA A 335 -18.66 15.80 -16.73
N LEU A 336 -19.23 14.72 -17.27
CA LEU A 336 -20.15 13.84 -16.55
C LEU A 336 -19.45 12.54 -16.16
N LEU A 337 -19.68 12.06 -14.93
CA LEU A 337 -19.19 10.75 -14.52
C LEU A 337 -19.94 9.65 -15.28
N PHE A 338 -19.21 8.64 -15.75
CA PHE A 338 -19.78 7.46 -16.39
C PHE A 338 -19.85 6.30 -15.38
N ILE A 339 -21.07 6.01 -14.94
CA ILE A 339 -21.40 4.95 -13.98
C ILE A 339 -22.47 4.07 -14.63
N ASP A 340 -22.11 2.86 -15.03
CA ASP A 340 -22.98 1.93 -15.74
C ASP A 340 -23.54 0.81 -14.84
N ASN A 341 -23.12 0.78 -13.56
CA ASN A 341 -23.44 -0.24 -12.57
C ASN A 341 -23.09 -1.68 -13.00
N VAL A 342 -22.19 -1.82 -13.98
CA VAL A 342 -21.70 -3.11 -14.48
C VAL A 342 -20.18 -3.16 -14.40
N HIS A 343 -19.52 -2.21 -15.04
CA HIS A 343 -18.07 -2.04 -15.01
C HIS A 343 -17.65 -0.98 -13.98
N TYR A 344 -18.47 0.06 -13.81
CA TYR A 344 -18.23 1.18 -12.90
C TYR A 344 -19.41 1.31 -11.94
N LEU A 345 -19.20 0.85 -10.70
CA LEU A 345 -20.18 0.95 -9.62
C LEU A 345 -20.08 2.30 -8.91
N SER A 346 -21.21 2.82 -8.41
CA SER A 346 -21.24 4.06 -7.63
C SER A 346 -20.54 3.98 -6.26
N SER A 347 -19.99 2.82 -5.88
CA SER A 347 -19.47 2.52 -4.54
C SER A 347 -18.53 3.57 -3.96
N LEU A 348 -17.54 4.07 -4.72
CA LEU A 348 -16.63 5.10 -4.21
C LEU A 348 -17.33 6.45 -4.07
N ARG A 349 -18.19 6.82 -5.02
CA ARG A 349 -19.03 8.02 -4.92
C ARG A 349 -19.94 7.94 -3.69
N ASP A 350 -20.61 6.82 -3.48
CA ASP A 350 -21.49 6.63 -2.34
C ASP A 350 -20.69 6.67 -1.02
N THR A 351 -19.45 6.17 -1.04
CA THR A 351 -18.51 6.33 0.08
C THR A 351 -18.17 7.80 0.32
N LEU A 352 -17.90 8.60 -0.73
CA LEU A 352 -17.67 10.03 -0.62
C LEU A 352 -18.88 10.77 -0.02
N LEU A 353 -20.11 10.35 -0.31
CA LEU A 353 -21.32 10.95 0.27
C LEU A 353 -21.50 10.62 1.76
N THR A 354 -20.94 9.50 2.24
CA THR A 354 -20.92 9.18 3.68
C THR A 354 -19.80 9.87 4.45
N ASP A 355 -18.83 10.41 3.71
CA ASP A 355 -17.69 11.13 4.25
C ASP A 355 -18.10 12.51 4.76
N LYS A 356 -17.58 12.90 5.92
CA LYS A 356 -17.87 14.21 6.54
C LYS A 356 -16.73 15.22 6.40
N VAL A 357 -15.59 14.80 5.86
CA VAL A 357 -14.41 15.67 5.70
C VAL A 357 -14.24 16.07 4.24
N ASN A 358 -13.84 17.30 3.98
CA ASN A 358 -13.62 17.81 2.62
C ASN A 358 -12.16 18.20 2.37
N VAL A 359 -11.44 18.56 3.43
CA VAL A 359 -10.06 19.05 3.35
C VAL A 359 -9.09 18.04 3.96
N GLN A 360 -7.86 17.98 3.43
CA GLN A 360 -6.80 17.10 3.91
C GLN A 360 -6.56 17.21 5.42
N ASP A 361 -6.51 18.43 5.96
CA ASP A 361 -6.27 18.66 7.40
C ASP A 361 -7.38 18.08 8.28
N GLU A 362 -8.65 18.16 7.84
CA GLU A 362 -9.77 17.55 8.54
C GLU A 362 -9.70 16.02 8.49
N ALA A 363 -9.31 15.46 7.35
CA ALA A 363 -9.13 14.02 7.18
C ALA A 363 -8.05 13.46 8.11
N LEU A 364 -6.92 14.17 8.21
CA LEU A 364 -5.84 13.83 9.13
C LEU A 364 -6.30 13.89 10.60
N VAL A 365 -7.05 14.92 10.97
CA VAL A 365 -7.62 15.05 12.32
C VAL A 365 -8.63 13.94 12.62
N GLU A 366 -9.47 13.55 11.66
CA GLU A 366 -10.43 12.45 11.85
C GLU A 366 -9.72 11.11 12.05
N ILE A 367 -8.66 10.84 11.27
CA ILE A 367 -7.80 9.67 11.48
C ILE A 367 -7.16 9.72 12.87
N TYR A 368 -6.61 10.86 13.28
CA TYR A 368 -6.01 11.04 14.61
C TYR A 368 -7.00 10.70 15.73
N ARG A 369 -8.21 11.27 15.69
CA ARG A 369 -9.26 11.04 16.69
C ARG A 369 -9.64 9.55 16.81
N LYS A 370 -9.65 8.79 15.71
CA LYS A 370 -9.92 7.34 15.76
C LYS A 370 -8.78 6.53 16.35
N LEU A 371 -7.53 6.92 16.08
CA LEU A 371 -6.35 6.22 16.56
C LEU A 371 -6.04 6.55 18.03
N ARG A 372 -6.27 7.79 18.45
CA ARG A 372 -6.01 8.29 19.81
C ARG A 372 -7.26 8.93 20.42
N PRO A 373 -8.26 8.10 20.80
CA PRO A 373 -9.47 8.62 21.42
C PRO A 373 -9.14 9.27 22.76
N GLY A 374 -9.51 10.54 22.93
CA GLY A 374 -9.33 11.31 24.17
C GLY A 374 -8.15 12.28 24.16
N GLU A 375 -7.24 12.19 23.19
CA GLU A 375 -6.19 13.20 23.00
C GLU A 375 -6.71 14.34 22.11
N PRO A 376 -6.53 15.62 22.50
CA PRO A 376 -6.92 16.74 21.65
C PRO A 376 -6.08 16.74 20.36
N PRO A 377 -6.69 16.72 19.16
CA PRO A 377 -5.95 16.69 17.92
C PRO A 377 -5.37 18.07 17.60
N THR A 378 -4.08 18.12 17.27
CA THR A 378 -3.48 19.26 16.55
C THR A 378 -3.14 18.83 15.13
N ILE A 379 -3.18 19.76 14.18
CA ILE A 379 -2.90 19.46 12.76
C ILE A 379 -1.49 18.87 12.60
N ASN A 380 -0.50 19.44 13.29
CA ASN A 380 0.89 18.96 13.23
C ASN A 380 1.02 17.53 13.79
N ALA A 381 0.42 17.25 14.95
CA ALA A 381 0.44 15.90 15.52
C ALA A 381 -0.28 14.89 14.63
N ALA A 382 -1.38 15.29 13.98
CA ALA A 382 -2.11 14.45 13.03
C ALA A 382 -1.29 14.13 11.77
N LYS A 383 -0.61 15.13 11.20
CA LYS A 383 0.32 14.96 10.07
C LYS A 383 1.47 14.02 10.41
N GLU A 384 2.12 14.23 11.54
CA GLU A 384 3.23 13.38 11.99
C GLU A 384 2.78 11.95 12.29
N LEU A 385 1.61 11.77 12.93
CA LEU A 385 1.05 10.46 13.18
C LEU A 385 0.81 9.73 11.86
N PHE A 386 0.09 10.34 10.92
CA PHE A 386 -0.25 9.72 9.64
C PHE A 386 1.00 9.37 8.83
N LYS A 387 1.98 10.28 8.74
CA LYS A 387 3.28 10.01 8.12
C LYS A 387 3.97 8.80 8.77
N GLY A 388 3.97 8.77 10.10
CA GLY A 388 4.56 7.69 10.89
C GLY A 388 3.89 6.33 10.74
N LEU A 389 2.64 6.26 10.28
CA LEU A 389 1.91 5.00 10.12
C LEU A 389 2.34 4.22 8.88
N PHE A 390 2.64 4.90 7.77
CA PHE A 390 2.80 4.25 6.47
C PHE A 390 4.01 4.70 5.67
N PHE A 391 4.53 5.90 5.94
CA PHE A 391 5.51 6.60 5.09
C PHE A 391 6.87 6.83 5.77
N ASP A 392 6.99 6.50 7.05
CA ASP A 392 8.25 6.61 7.80
C ASP A 392 8.97 5.25 7.84
N ALA A 393 10.12 5.15 7.17
CA ALA A 393 10.94 3.93 7.14
C ALA A 393 11.40 3.49 8.55
N ARG A 394 11.48 4.40 9.52
CA ARG A 394 11.80 4.06 10.92
C ARG A 394 10.64 3.34 11.60
N ARG A 395 9.40 3.48 11.14
CA ARG A 395 8.20 2.89 11.76
C ARG A 395 7.50 1.84 10.90
N TYR A 396 7.72 1.89 9.59
CA TYR A 396 7.06 1.03 8.62
C TYR A 396 8.06 0.34 7.69
N ASP A 397 7.88 -0.96 7.47
CA ASP A 397 8.70 -1.75 6.55
C ASP A 397 7.87 -2.89 5.95
N LEU A 398 7.76 -2.91 4.62
CA LEU A 398 7.16 -3.98 3.84
C LEU A 398 8.09 -5.18 3.67
N SER A 399 9.39 -5.03 3.91
CA SER A 399 10.47 -5.87 3.41
C SER A 399 10.56 -5.88 1.87
N PRO A 400 11.72 -6.29 1.29
CA PRO A 400 11.82 -6.47 -0.16
C PRO A 400 10.79 -7.46 -0.72
N VAL A 401 10.45 -8.50 0.04
CA VAL A 401 9.43 -9.50 -0.35
C VAL A 401 8.04 -8.87 -0.40
N GLY A 402 7.69 -8.04 0.58
CA GLY A 402 6.39 -7.37 0.60
C GLY A 402 6.24 -6.37 -0.55
N ARG A 403 7.27 -5.55 -0.80
CA ARG A 403 7.31 -4.63 -1.94
C ARG A 403 7.16 -5.36 -3.27
N LEU A 404 7.91 -6.45 -3.47
CA LEU A 404 7.80 -7.30 -4.66
C LEU A 404 6.37 -7.85 -4.85
N LYS A 405 5.72 -8.30 -3.76
CA LYS A 405 4.35 -8.82 -3.82
C LYS A 405 3.32 -7.74 -4.12
N ILE A 406 3.48 -6.53 -3.58
CA ILE A 406 2.61 -5.39 -3.89
C ILE A 406 2.74 -5.04 -5.37
N ASN A 407 3.96 -4.83 -5.86
CA ASN A 407 4.24 -4.54 -7.27
C ASN A 407 3.58 -5.55 -8.22
N LYS A 408 3.83 -6.84 -7.97
CA LYS A 408 3.27 -7.91 -8.80
C LYS A 408 1.74 -7.98 -8.74
N ARG A 409 1.15 -7.68 -7.57
CA ARG A 409 -0.30 -7.79 -7.38
C ARG A 409 -1.06 -6.61 -7.98
N LEU A 410 -0.50 -5.40 -7.90
CA LEU A 410 -1.11 -4.16 -8.39
C LEU A 410 -0.65 -3.80 -9.81
N GLY A 411 0.37 -4.47 -10.36
CA GLY A 411 0.94 -4.12 -11.65
C GLY A 411 1.72 -2.80 -11.63
N VAL A 412 2.27 -2.41 -10.47
CA VAL A 412 3.09 -1.21 -10.31
C VAL A 412 4.58 -1.54 -10.32
N ASP A 413 5.39 -0.62 -10.82
CA ASP A 413 6.85 -0.76 -10.89
C ASP A 413 7.53 0.26 -9.97
N ILE A 414 7.61 -0.07 -8.68
CA ILE A 414 8.26 0.74 -7.65
C ILE A 414 9.53 0.01 -7.20
N PRO A 415 10.69 0.69 -7.04
CA PRO A 415 11.93 0.04 -6.61
C PRO A 415 11.79 -0.81 -5.34
N LEU A 416 12.48 -1.95 -5.26
CA LEU A 416 12.40 -2.88 -4.12
C LEU A 416 12.98 -2.29 -2.82
N GLU A 417 13.79 -1.24 -2.96
CA GLU A 417 14.39 -0.43 -1.92
C GLU A 417 13.35 0.44 -1.22
N THR A 418 12.25 0.79 -1.91
CA THR A 418 11.14 1.56 -1.33
C THR A 418 10.27 0.65 -0.48
N ARG A 419 10.63 0.53 0.80
CA ARG A 419 9.99 -0.39 1.75
C ARG A 419 8.82 0.20 2.55
N VAL A 420 8.52 1.48 2.37
CA VAL A 420 7.31 2.13 2.89
C VAL A 420 6.18 2.06 1.87
N LEU A 421 4.93 2.28 2.26
CA LEU A 421 3.85 2.49 1.29
C LEU A 421 4.04 3.83 0.57
N THR A 422 3.51 3.91 -0.64
CA THR A 422 3.42 5.15 -1.43
C THR A 422 1.96 5.50 -1.67
N ASP A 423 1.69 6.76 -2.01
CA ASP A 423 0.33 7.21 -2.32
C ASP A 423 -0.25 6.40 -3.49
N LYS A 424 0.59 6.08 -4.48
CA LYS A 424 0.24 5.23 -5.61
C LYS A 424 -0.16 3.82 -5.17
N ASP A 425 0.54 3.23 -4.20
CA ASP A 425 0.15 1.92 -3.67
C ASP A 425 -1.27 1.96 -3.09
N ILE A 426 -1.57 2.97 -2.27
CA ILE A 426 -2.86 3.06 -1.59
C ILE A 426 -4.00 3.28 -2.61
N VAL A 427 -3.79 4.16 -3.59
CA VAL A 427 -4.76 4.41 -4.67
C VAL A 427 -5.01 3.15 -5.49
N GLU A 428 -3.97 2.44 -5.90
CA GLU A 428 -4.09 1.21 -6.70
C GLU A 428 -4.59 0.00 -5.89
N ILE A 429 -4.55 0.03 -4.56
CA ILE A 429 -5.22 -0.98 -3.71
C ILE A 429 -6.73 -0.74 -3.68
N VAL A 430 -7.16 0.51 -3.72
CA VAL A 430 -8.58 0.89 -3.74
C VAL A 430 -9.19 0.69 -5.12
N ARG A 431 -8.40 0.84 -6.19
CA ARG A 431 -8.80 0.59 -7.59
C ARG A 431 -9.01 -0.90 -7.83
#